data_AF-V4Y740-F1
#
_entry.id   AF-V4Y740-F1
#
_cell.length_a   1.000
_cell.length_b   1.000
_cell.length_c   1.000
_cell.angle_alpha   90.00
_cell.angle_beta   90.00
_cell.angle_gamma   90.00
#
_symmetry.space_group_name_H-M   'P 1'
#
loop_
_entity.id
_entity.type
_entity.pdbx_description
1 polymer ?
#
loop_
_entity_poly.entity_id
_entity_poly.type
_entity_poly.pdbx_seq_one_letter_code
_entity_poly.pdbx_strand_id
1 'polypeptide(L)'
;MAENLLLAVFAIFIVGIAGQTIAGRLRVPSVVFYLIGGLLLGEVGLGVVSLETFGGEGGLTTVVGFAVAVIVFDGAFALRLDRIREAKTTSLRLVTFGAVVTLVGTAVTVHYLTGTEWTLSFVIGSLLVATGPTVVTPIVNSVTLREHVSSALETEGIINDVTAAIAA
;
A
#
# COMPACT_ATOMS: atom_id res chain seq x y z
N MET A 1 -16.02 -18.55 18.91
CA MET A 1 -14.99 -17.54 18.57
C MET A 1 -14.08 -18.02 17.44
N ALA A 2 -13.40 -19.18 17.57
CA ALA A 2 -12.55 -19.72 16.50
C ALA A 2 -13.30 -20.04 15.19
N GLU A 3 -14.52 -20.59 15.26
CA GLU A 3 -15.34 -20.87 14.06
C GLU A 3 -15.71 -19.59 13.30
N ASN A 4 -16.08 -18.52 14.00
CA ASN A 4 -16.41 -17.23 13.38
C ASN A 4 -15.20 -16.58 12.72
N LEU A 5 -14.01 -16.69 13.35
CA LEU A 5 -12.76 -16.21 12.76
C LEU A 5 -12.44 -16.98 11.47
N LEU A 6 -12.58 -18.30 11.47
CA LEU A 6 -12.25 -19.15 10.33
C LEU A 6 -13.19 -18.87 9.15
N LEU A 7 -14.50 -18.72 9.41
CA LEU A 7 -15.49 -18.30 8.42
C LEU A 7 -15.19 -16.91 7.85
N ALA A 8 -14.84 -15.95 8.70
CA ALA A 8 -14.49 -14.60 8.27
C ALA A 8 -13.23 -14.59 7.39
N VAL A 9 -12.17 -15.29 7.81
CA VAL A 9 -10.95 -15.43 7.01
C VAL A 9 -11.26 -16.08 5.66
N PHE A 10 -12.06 -17.15 5.64
CA PHE A 10 -12.47 -17.80 4.40
C PHE A 10 -13.26 -16.87 3.48
N ALA A 11 -14.20 -16.10 4.03
CA ALA A 11 -14.96 -15.10 3.27
C ALA A 11 -14.05 -14.01 2.68
N ILE A 12 -13.08 -13.51 3.46
CA ILE A 12 -12.09 -12.52 3.01
C ILE A 12 -11.27 -13.10 1.84
N PHE A 13 -10.80 -14.35 1.95
CA PHE A 13 -10.04 -14.99 0.87
C PHE A 13 -10.88 -15.17 -0.41
N ILE A 14 -12.15 -15.62 -0.28
CA ILE A 14 -13.04 -15.75 -1.45
C ILE A 14 -13.23 -14.40 -2.13
N VAL A 15 -13.54 -13.35 -1.37
CA VAL A 15 -13.76 -12.01 -1.91
C VAL A 15 -12.48 -11.46 -2.53
N GLY A 16 -11.32 -11.69 -1.93
CA GLY A 16 -10.02 -11.33 -2.48
C GLY A 16 -9.73 -12.03 -3.81
N ILE A 17 -9.90 -13.36 -3.89
CA ILE A 17 -9.65 -14.13 -5.11
C ILE A 17 -10.65 -13.73 -6.22
N ALA A 18 -11.93 -13.59 -5.87
CA ALA A 18 -12.96 -13.15 -6.81
C ALA A 18 -12.65 -11.72 -7.32
N GLY A 19 -12.32 -10.80 -6.42
CA GLY A 19 -11.93 -9.43 -6.74
C GLY A 19 -10.71 -9.38 -7.68
N GLN A 20 -9.65 -10.12 -7.37
CA GLN A 20 -8.45 -10.22 -8.21
C GLN A 20 -8.77 -10.81 -9.60
N THR A 21 -9.62 -11.84 -9.66
CA THR A 21 -10.01 -12.48 -10.92
C THR A 21 -10.84 -11.53 -11.81
N ILE A 22 -11.77 -10.79 -11.21
CA ILE A 22 -12.61 -9.81 -11.91
C ILE A 22 -11.75 -8.62 -12.37
N ALA A 23 -10.89 -8.10 -11.48
CA ALA A 23 -9.95 -7.02 -11.78
C ALA A 23 -9.06 -7.36 -12.98
N GLY A 24 -8.52 -8.59 -13.02
CA GLY A 24 -7.71 -9.08 -14.13
C GLY A 24 -8.49 -9.17 -15.45
N ARG A 25 -9.77 -9.59 -15.41
CA ARG A 25 -10.63 -9.59 -16.61
C ARG A 25 -10.95 -8.19 -17.12
N LEU A 26 -11.20 -7.25 -16.21
CA LEU A 26 -11.58 -5.88 -16.55
C LEU A 26 -10.37 -4.96 -16.81
N ARG A 27 -9.15 -5.44 -16.54
CA ARG A 27 -7.89 -4.66 -16.63
C ARG A 27 -7.93 -3.40 -15.76
N VAL A 28 -8.50 -3.51 -14.57
CA VAL A 28 -8.60 -2.45 -13.55
C VAL A 28 -7.80 -2.87 -12.32
N PRO A 29 -7.20 -1.94 -11.53
CA PRO A 29 -6.51 -2.29 -10.29
C PRO A 29 -7.40 -3.08 -9.32
N SER A 30 -6.88 -4.18 -8.77
CA SER A 30 -7.63 -5.06 -7.85
C SER A 30 -7.96 -4.41 -6.50
N VAL A 31 -7.19 -3.40 -6.09
CA VAL A 31 -7.43 -2.62 -4.86
C VAL A 31 -8.85 -2.06 -4.81
N VAL A 32 -9.41 -1.63 -5.96
CA VAL A 32 -10.79 -1.13 -6.03
C VAL A 32 -11.78 -2.20 -5.57
N PHE A 33 -11.59 -3.45 -6.01
CA PHE A 33 -12.45 -4.57 -5.62
C PHE A 33 -12.20 -5.01 -4.18
N TYR A 34 -10.97 -4.90 -3.68
CA TYR A 34 -10.67 -5.19 -2.27
C TYR A 34 -11.36 -4.20 -1.34
N LEU A 35 -11.38 -2.91 -1.68
CA LEU A 35 -12.08 -1.89 -0.89
C LEU A 35 -13.59 -2.11 -0.89
N ILE A 36 -14.19 -2.36 -2.06
CA ILE A 36 -15.62 -2.65 -2.16
C ILE A 36 -15.97 -3.93 -1.38
N GLY A 37 -15.18 -4.99 -1.58
CA GLY A 37 -15.37 -6.27 -0.89
C GLY A 37 -15.24 -6.15 0.62
N GLY A 38 -14.25 -5.39 1.11
CA GLY A 38 -14.06 -5.10 2.52
C GLY A 38 -15.22 -4.29 3.11
N LEU A 39 -15.70 -3.27 2.41
CA LEU A 39 -16.86 -2.47 2.85
C LEU A 39 -18.14 -3.31 2.90
N LEU A 40 -18.34 -4.20 1.92
CA LEU A 40 -19.48 -5.12 1.87
C LEU A 40 -19.42 -6.20 2.95
N LEU A 41 -18.24 -6.75 3.26
CA LEU A 41 -18.08 -7.73 4.33
C LEU A 41 -18.10 -7.10 5.73
N GLY A 42 -17.70 -5.83 5.83
CA GLY A 42 -17.64 -5.07 7.07
C GLY A 42 -19.00 -4.67 7.63
N GLU A 43 -18.99 -3.95 8.76
CA GLU A 43 -20.18 -3.50 9.49
C GLU A 43 -21.15 -2.63 8.67
N VAL A 44 -20.62 -1.83 7.74
CA VAL A 44 -21.45 -0.97 6.86
C VAL A 44 -22.24 -1.80 5.84
N GLY A 45 -21.77 -2.99 5.50
CA GLY A 45 -22.41 -3.89 4.54
C GLY A 45 -23.19 -5.02 5.21
N LEU A 46 -22.62 -6.22 5.18
CA LEU A 46 -23.23 -7.46 5.65
C LEU A 46 -22.93 -7.76 7.13
N GLY A 47 -21.97 -7.04 7.75
CA GLY A 47 -21.58 -7.24 9.15
C GLY A 47 -20.96 -8.61 9.44
N VAL A 48 -20.38 -9.26 8.42
CA VAL A 48 -19.75 -10.58 8.55
C VAL A 48 -18.39 -10.47 9.24
N VAL A 49 -17.70 -9.34 9.03
CA VAL A 49 -16.37 -9.05 9.58
C VAL A 49 -16.46 -7.78 10.42
N SER A 50 -16.09 -7.87 11.69
CA SER A 50 -15.98 -6.74 12.62
C SER A 50 -14.63 -6.78 13.37
N LEU A 51 -14.35 -5.72 14.14
CA LEU A 51 -13.19 -5.70 15.05
C LEU A 51 -13.22 -6.88 16.03
N GLU A 52 -14.40 -7.26 16.51
CA GLU A 52 -14.57 -8.37 17.44
C GLU A 52 -14.26 -9.72 16.80
N THR A 53 -14.49 -9.87 15.49
CA THR A 53 -14.14 -11.09 14.74
C THR A 53 -12.66 -11.42 14.87
N PHE A 54 -11.80 -10.40 14.96
CA PHE A 54 -10.36 -10.55 15.13
C PHE A 54 -9.91 -10.58 16.60
N GLY A 55 -10.82 -10.56 17.58
CA GLY A 55 -10.46 -10.49 19.00
C GLY A 55 -10.28 -9.05 19.51
N GLY A 56 -10.96 -8.09 18.90
CA GLY A 56 -10.90 -6.66 19.26
C GLY A 56 -9.71 -5.95 18.60
N GLU A 57 -9.44 -4.72 19.06
CA GLU A 57 -8.41 -3.85 18.48
C GLU A 57 -7.01 -4.50 18.45
N GLY A 58 -6.66 -5.23 19.51
CA GLY A 58 -5.33 -5.87 19.62
C GLY A 58 -5.11 -6.99 18.59
N GLY A 59 -6.15 -7.77 18.29
CA GLY A 59 -6.04 -8.87 17.34
C GLY A 59 -5.99 -8.39 15.88
N LEU A 60 -6.79 -7.38 15.53
CA LEU A 60 -6.68 -6.74 14.20
C LEU A 60 -5.29 -6.11 14.01
N THR A 61 -4.80 -5.38 15.02
CA THR A 61 -3.46 -4.77 14.99
C THR A 61 -2.36 -5.82 14.77
N THR A 62 -2.50 -6.98 15.42
CA THR A 62 -1.54 -8.08 15.25
C THR A 62 -1.56 -8.65 13.82
N VAL A 63 -2.76 -8.89 13.28
CA VAL A 63 -2.91 -9.43 11.91
C VAL A 63 -2.39 -8.43 10.86
N VAL A 64 -2.75 -7.15 11.00
CA VAL A 64 -2.28 -6.08 10.11
C VAL A 64 -0.77 -5.91 10.21
N GLY A 65 -0.23 -5.84 11.43
CA GLY A 65 1.22 -5.73 11.64
C GLY A 65 1.98 -6.90 11.04
N PHE A 66 1.48 -8.13 11.19
CA PHE A 66 2.07 -9.31 10.56
C PHE A 66 1.99 -9.25 9.03
N ALA A 67 0.83 -8.87 8.47
CA ALA A 67 0.66 -8.72 7.03
C ALA A 67 1.61 -7.66 6.44
N VAL A 68 1.70 -6.49 7.08
CA VAL A 68 2.62 -5.41 6.67
C VAL A 68 4.07 -5.89 6.74
N ALA A 69 4.46 -6.58 7.82
CA ALA A 69 5.81 -7.13 7.95
C ALA A 69 6.14 -8.11 6.81
N VAL A 70 5.22 -9.01 6.46
CA VAL A 70 5.39 -9.96 5.35
C VAL A 70 5.48 -9.23 4.00
N ILE A 71 4.62 -8.24 3.76
CA ILE A 71 4.60 -7.47 2.49
C ILE A 71 5.89 -6.66 2.33
N VAL A 72 6.32 -5.94 3.36
CA VAL A 72 7.58 -5.16 3.34
C VAL A 72 8.78 -6.09 3.19
N PHE A 73 8.76 -7.26 3.84
CA PHE A 73 9.81 -8.26 3.69
C PHE A 73 9.88 -8.81 2.27
N ASP A 74 8.76 -9.18 1.64
CA ASP A 74 8.71 -9.65 0.26
C ASP A 74 9.22 -8.57 -0.72
N GLY A 75 8.77 -7.33 -0.55
CA GLY A 75 9.25 -6.17 -1.31
C GLY A 75 10.76 -5.95 -1.15
N ALA A 76 11.28 -6.09 0.08
CA ALA A 76 12.71 -5.96 0.36
C ALA A 76 13.54 -7.11 -0.24
N PHE A 77 13.03 -8.34 -0.24
CA PHE A 77 13.71 -9.49 -0.87
C PHE A 77 13.74 -9.40 -2.40
N ALA A 78 12.77 -8.72 -3.00
CA ALA A 78 12.78 -8.45 -4.44
C ALA A 78 13.84 -7.41 -4.86
N LEU A 79 14.39 -6.62 -3.92
CA LEU A 79 15.44 -5.65 -4.21
C LEU A 79 16.77 -6.34 -4.53
N ARG A 80 17.30 -6.06 -5.72
CA ARG A 80 18.65 -6.47 -6.11
C ARG A 80 19.60 -5.30 -5.92
N LEU A 81 20.57 -5.46 -5.01
CA LEU A 81 21.58 -4.42 -4.69
C LEU A 81 22.29 -3.90 -5.94
N ASP A 82 22.55 -4.78 -6.91
CA ASP A 82 23.21 -4.42 -8.17
C ASP A 82 22.36 -3.47 -9.02
N ARG A 83 21.04 -3.66 -9.07
CA ARG A 83 20.12 -2.74 -9.77
C ARG A 83 20.03 -1.37 -9.10
N ILE A 84 20.13 -1.33 -7.77
CA ILE A 84 20.14 -0.06 -7.01
C ILE A 84 21.43 0.71 -7.29
N ARG A 85 22.57 0.02 -7.37
CA ARG A 85 23.87 0.64 -7.71
C ARG A 85 23.94 1.13 -9.15
N GLU A 86 23.26 0.45 -10.07
CA GLU A 86 23.10 0.88 -11.46
C GLU A 86 22.01 1.95 -11.65
N ALA A 87 21.26 2.29 -10.60
CA ALA A 87 20.20 3.27 -10.67
C ALA A 87 20.77 4.65 -11.04
N LYS A 88 20.27 5.22 -12.13
CA LYS A 88 20.71 6.51 -12.65
C LYS A 88 20.44 7.60 -11.61
N THR A 89 21.27 8.66 -11.61
CA THR A 89 21.16 9.83 -10.70
C THR A 89 19.73 10.40 -10.60
N THR A 90 18.93 10.28 -11.66
CA THR A 90 17.52 10.69 -11.68
C THR A 90 16.66 9.90 -10.70
N SER A 91 16.81 8.56 -10.63
CA SER A 91 16.06 7.72 -9.68
C SER A 91 16.43 8.04 -8.24
N LEU A 92 17.71 8.28 -7.97
CA LEU A 92 18.18 8.69 -6.64
C LEU A 92 17.59 10.04 -6.21
N ARG A 93 17.48 11.01 -7.12
CA ARG A 93 16.86 12.31 -6.81
C ARG A 93 15.35 12.20 -6.56
N LEU A 94 14.65 11.35 -7.30
CA LEU A 94 13.22 11.10 -7.09
C LEU A 94 12.97 10.51 -5.70
N VAL A 95 13.72 9.47 -5.35
CA VAL A 95 13.59 8.76 -4.06
C VAL A 95 14.05 9.60 -2.87
N THR A 96 14.95 10.56 -3.04
CA THR A 96 15.45 11.39 -1.94
C THR A 96 14.74 12.74 -1.89
N PHE A 97 15.09 13.63 -2.81
CA PHE A 97 14.55 14.98 -2.85
C PHE A 97 13.05 14.98 -3.15
N GLY A 98 12.60 14.15 -4.08
CA GLY A 98 11.17 13.99 -4.39
C GLY A 98 10.39 13.53 -3.15
N ALA A 99 10.85 12.47 -2.47
CA ALA A 99 10.22 11.98 -1.25
C ALA A 99 10.15 13.05 -0.13
N VAL A 100 11.23 13.80 0.10
CA VAL A 100 11.24 14.88 1.11
C VAL A 100 10.27 16.00 0.76
N VAL A 101 10.24 16.42 -0.52
CA VAL A 101 9.31 17.44 -0.98
C VAL A 101 7.87 16.96 -0.85
N THR A 102 7.58 15.71 -1.20
CA THR A 102 6.24 15.12 -1.04
C THR A 102 5.86 15.01 0.44
N LEU A 103 6.77 14.56 1.31
CA LEU A 103 6.54 14.47 2.76
C LEU A 103 6.16 15.83 3.35
N VAL A 104 7.04 16.81 3.17
CA VAL A 104 6.87 18.15 3.75
C VAL A 104 5.69 18.85 3.09
N GLY A 105 5.56 18.78 1.77
CA GLY A 105 4.45 19.37 1.04
C GLY A 105 3.09 18.82 1.49
N THR A 106 2.99 17.50 1.67
CA THR A 106 1.76 16.84 2.14
C THR A 106 1.48 17.19 3.59
N ALA A 107 2.48 17.13 4.49
CA ALA A 107 2.31 17.47 5.89
C ALA A 107 1.89 18.94 6.09
N VAL A 108 2.52 19.87 5.38
CA VAL A 108 2.15 21.30 5.37
C VAL A 108 0.72 21.48 4.86
N THR A 109 0.37 20.83 3.75
CA THR A 109 -0.96 20.90 3.15
C THR A 109 -2.03 20.39 4.11
N VAL A 110 -1.79 19.25 4.76
CA VAL A 110 -2.69 18.69 5.78
C VAL A 110 -2.82 19.65 6.95
N HIS A 111 -1.70 20.11 7.53
CA HIS A 111 -1.71 21.02 8.67
C HIS A 111 -2.56 22.27 8.41
N TYR A 112 -2.36 22.94 7.27
CA TYR A 112 -3.04 24.20 6.98
C TYR A 112 -4.47 24.03 6.44
N LEU A 113 -4.78 22.96 5.71
CA LEU A 113 -6.13 22.76 5.17
C LEU A 113 -7.09 22.13 6.17
N THR A 114 -6.62 21.25 7.05
CA THR A 114 -7.48 20.54 8.02
C THR A 114 -7.28 21.00 9.45
N GLY A 115 -6.25 21.84 9.74
CA GLY A 115 -5.95 22.31 11.08
C GLY A 115 -5.33 21.23 11.99
N THR A 116 -4.86 20.13 11.42
CA THR A 116 -4.30 18.98 12.16
C THR A 116 -2.96 19.33 12.78
N GLU A 117 -2.63 18.84 13.98
CA GLU A 117 -1.32 19.06 14.61
C GLU A 117 -0.16 18.59 13.69
N TRP A 118 1.01 19.23 13.78
CA TRP A 118 2.20 18.87 13.01
C TRP A 118 2.56 17.39 13.13
N THR A 119 2.52 16.83 14.33
CA THR A 119 2.85 15.41 14.58
C THR A 119 2.00 14.48 13.71
N LEU A 120 0.67 14.61 13.76
CA LEU A 120 -0.24 13.79 12.96
C LEU A 120 -0.18 14.14 11.46
N SER A 121 0.09 15.40 11.11
CA SER A 121 0.27 15.81 9.71
C SER A 121 1.49 15.17 9.07
N PHE A 122 2.60 15.03 9.81
CA PHE A 122 3.79 14.31 9.34
C PHE A 122 3.55 12.80 9.24
N VAL A 123 2.76 12.21 10.14
CA VAL A 123 2.34 10.79 10.02
C VAL A 123 1.50 10.57 8.76
N ILE A 124 0.53 11.45 8.49
CA ILE A 124 -0.25 11.38 7.25
C ILE A 124 0.66 11.60 6.04
N GLY A 125 1.60 12.54 6.12
CA GLY A 125 2.60 12.79 5.09
C GLY A 125 3.47 11.56 4.81
N SER A 126 3.96 10.85 5.83
CA SER A 126 4.79 9.65 5.64
C SER A 126 4.01 8.52 4.98
N LEU A 127 2.75 8.31 5.39
CA LEU A 127 1.86 7.33 4.78
C LEU A 127 1.59 7.62 3.29
N LEU A 128 1.50 8.90 2.91
CA LEU A 128 1.19 9.32 1.54
C LEU A 128 2.41 9.45 0.61
N VAL A 129 3.63 9.43 1.16
CA VAL A 129 4.87 9.35 0.36
C VAL A 129 5.06 7.96 -0.24
N ALA A 130 4.48 6.93 0.37
CA ALA A 130 4.57 5.54 -0.11
C ALA A 130 3.99 5.41 -1.52
N THR A 131 4.81 4.93 -2.46
CA THR A 131 4.36 4.60 -3.81
C THR A 131 4.53 3.11 -4.05
N GLY A 132 3.50 2.30 -3.83
CA GLY A 132 3.63 0.85 -3.92
C GLY A 132 3.83 0.30 -5.34
N PRO A 133 4.77 -0.64 -5.58
CA PRO A 133 4.94 -1.30 -6.88
C PRO A 133 3.70 -2.12 -7.29
N THR A 134 2.84 -2.45 -6.33
CA THR A 134 1.58 -3.19 -6.54
C THR A 134 0.59 -2.45 -7.43
N VAL A 135 0.61 -1.11 -7.45
CA VAL A 135 -0.25 -0.28 -8.31
C VAL A 135 0.52 0.30 -9.49
N VAL A 136 1.78 0.71 -9.29
CA VAL A 136 2.60 1.32 -10.35
C VAL A 136 2.93 0.31 -11.44
N THR A 137 3.37 -0.90 -11.10
CA THR A 137 3.81 -1.92 -12.07
C THR A 137 2.69 -2.34 -13.04
N PRO A 138 1.44 -2.63 -12.60
CA PRO A 138 0.34 -2.89 -13.53
C PRO A 138 0.06 -1.74 -14.49
N ILE A 139 0.14 -0.49 -14.02
CA ILE A 139 -0.10 0.70 -14.85
C ILE A 139 1.01 0.83 -15.90
N VAL A 140 2.27 0.73 -15.49
CA VAL A 140 3.46 0.75 -16.37
C VAL A 140 3.38 -0.34 -17.42
N ASN A 141 2.90 -1.55 -17.07
CA ASN A 141 2.69 -2.64 -18.03
C ASN A 141 1.49 -2.42 -18.98
N SER A 142 0.53 -1.57 -18.60
CA SER A 142 -0.65 -1.27 -19.40
C SER A 142 -0.47 -0.11 -20.38
N VAL A 143 0.56 0.72 -20.20
CA VAL A 143 0.84 1.93 -20.99
C VAL A 143 2.23 1.83 -21.62
N THR A 144 2.36 2.24 -22.88
CA THR A 144 3.66 2.23 -23.57
C THR A 144 4.53 3.39 -23.06
N LEU A 145 5.48 3.09 -22.18
CA LEU A 145 6.44 4.06 -21.65
C LEU A 145 7.83 3.85 -22.27
N ARG A 146 8.63 4.92 -22.28
CA ARG A 146 10.07 4.80 -22.59
C ARG A 146 10.72 3.97 -21.49
N GLU A 147 11.65 3.08 -21.86
CA GLU A 147 12.29 2.13 -20.94
C GLU A 147 12.91 2.81 -19.72
N HIS A 148 13.57 3.96 -19.91
CA HIS A 148 14.14 4.74 -18.80
C HIS A 148 13.10 5.33 -17.83
N VAL A 149 11.85 5.57 -18.27
CA VAL A 149 10.75 6.04 -17.40
C VAL A 149 10.17 4.86 -16.62
N SER A 150 9.94 3.74 -17.31
CA SER A 150 9.50 2.48 -16.69
C SER A 150 10.42 2.08 -15.54
N SER A 151 11.72 1.98 -15.81
CA SER A 151 12.70 1.59 -14.79
C SER A 151 12.81 2.60 -13.65
N ALA A 152 12.64 3.91 -13.93
CA ALA A 152 12.66 4.93 -12.89
C ALA A 152 11.45 4.81 -11.96
N LEU A 153 10.23 4.66 -12.51
CA LEU A 153 9.00 4.53 -11.73
C LEU A 153 8.97 3.24 -10.90
N GLU A 154 9.44 2.12 -11.45
CA GLU A 154 9.56 0.86 -10.68
C GLU A 154 10.56 0.98 -9.53
N THR A 155 11.71 1.62 -9.79
CA THR A 155 12.75 1.81 -8.77
C THR A 155 12.28 2.76 -7.67
N GLU A 156 11.66 3.88 -8.06
CA GLU A 156 11.05 4.82 -7.12
C GLU A 156 9.98 4.13 -6.27
N GLY A 157 9.11 3.36 -6.91
CA GLY A 157 8.05 2.62 -6.24
C GLY A 157 8.58 1.75 -5.11
N ILE A 158 9.50 0.83 -5.43
CA ILE A 158 10.01 -0.12 -4.42
C ILE A 158 10.73 0.60 -3.27
N ILE A 159 11.55 1.61 -3.54
CA ILE A 159 12.33 2.26 -2.47
C ILE A 159 11.44 3.16 -1.60
N ASN A 160 10.52 3.93 -2.19
CA ASN A 160 9.62 4.78 -1.41
C ASN A 160 8.67 3.95 -0.55
N ASP A 161 8.19 2.80 -1.03
CA ASP A 161 7.31 1.90 -0.26
C ASP A 161 7.99 1.41 1.03
N VAL A 162 9.25 0.94 0.93
CA VAL A 162 10.05 0.53 2.10
C VAL A 162 10.37 1.72 3.02
N THR A 163 10.75 2.86 2.44
CA THR A 163 11.15 4.05 3.21
C THR A 163 9.97 4.60 4.00
N ALA A 164 8.80 4.69 3.38
CA ALA A 164 7.58 5.16 4.02
C ALA A 164 7.13 4.22 5.15
N ALA A 165 7.21 2.90 4.94
CA ALA A 165 6.87 1.92 5.97
C ALA A 165 7.78 1.99 7.22
N ILE A 166 9.04 2.41 7.07
CA ILE A 166 9.97 2.60 8.19
C ILE A 166 9.78 3.97 8.86
N ALA A 167 9.36 4.98 8.09
CA ALA A 167 9.21 6.35 8.57
C ALA A 167 7.86 6.64 9.25
N ALA A 168 6.82 5.83 8.99
CA ALA A 168 5.51 5.89 9.62
C ALA A 168 5.48 5.11 10.95
#